data_AF-A0A660UVT7-F1
#
_entry.id   AF-A0A660UVT7-F1
#
_cell.length_a   1.000
_cell.length_b   1.000
_cell.length_c   1.000
_cell.angle_alpha   90.00
_cell.angle_beta   90.00
_cell.angle_gamma   90.00
#
_symmetry.space_group_name_H-M   'P 1'
#
loop_
_entity.id
_entity.type
_entity.pdbx_description
1 polymer ?
#
loop_
_entity_poly.entity_id
_entity_poly.type
_entity_poly.pdbx_seq_one_letter_code
_entity_poly.pdbx_strand_id
1 'polypeptide(L)'
;MKKTQIIIGILIGVITLTGLVYQGFCYFAPASELAVVSRRLDIKILTDQRDYIQRRIWEIEDRYNYGVIPDEVRRHLHDLKIRLQEIDRQLNTLQKGG
;
A
#
# COMPACT_ATOMS: atom_id res chain seq x y z
N MET A 1 -38.83 -16.94 43.11
CA MET A 1 -38.00 -17.78 42.21
C MET A 1 -38.01 -17.31 40.75
N LYS A 2 -39.17 -17.10 40.10
CA LYS A 2 -39.22 -16.68 38.68
C LYS A 2 -38.52 -15.34 38.36
N LYS A 3 -38.65 -14.32 39.22
CA LYS A 3 -38.02 -13.01 39.01
C LYS A 3 -36.49 -13.06 39.05
N THR A 4 -35.91 -13.89 39.93
CA THR A 4 -34.46 -14.05 40.07
C THR A 4 -33.84 -14.71 38.83
N GLN A 5 -34.51 -15.70 38.25
CA GLN A 5 -34.05 -16.34 37.00
C GLN A 5 -34.10 -15.39 35.80
N ILE A 6 -35.12 -14.52 35.72
CA ILE A 6 -35.22 -13.51 34.66
C ILE A 6 -34.07 -12.50 34.77
N ILE A 7 -33.74 -12.03 35.98
CA ILE A 7 -32.63 -11.10 36.21
C ILE A 7 -31.30 -11.72 35.80
N ILE A 8 -31.05 -12.98 36.15
CA ILE A 8 -29.83 -13.71 35.77
C ILE A 8 -29.74 -13.86 34.24
N GLY A 9 -30.86 -14.19 33.57
CA GLY A 9 -30.90 -14.31 32.11
C GLY A 9 -30.57 -13.00 31.39
N ILE A 10 -31.09 -11.87 31.88
CA ILE A 10 -30.76 -10.54 31.33
C ILE A 10 -29.26 -10.24 31.53
N LEU A 11 -28.71 -10.57 32.69
CA LEU A 11 -27.32 -10.27 33.02
C LEU A 11 -26.34 -11.06 32.15
N ILE A 12 -26.63 -12.34 31.90
CA ILE A 12 -25.87 -13.18 30.94
C ILE A 12 -26.02 -12.60 29.53
N GLY A 13 -27.24 -12.24 29.12
CA GLY A 13 -27.50 -11.64 27.82
C GLY A 13 -26.65 -10.40 27.56
N VAL A 14 -26.54 -9.51 28.54
CA VAL A 14 -25.73 -8.27 28.45
C VAL A 14 -24.24 -8.58 28.34
N ILE A 15 -23.72 -9.55 29.11
CA ILE A 15 -22.30 -9.95 29.05
C ILE A 15 -21.95 -10.57 27.69
N THR A 16 -22.84 -11.40 27.14
CA THR A 16 -22.61 -12.02 25.83
C THR A 16 -22.64 -10.97 24.72
N LEU A 17 -23.53 -9.99 24.81
CA LEU A 17 -23.65 -8.90 23.82
C LEU A 17 -22.43 -7.99 23.83
N THR A 18 -21.92 -7.62 25.00
CA THR A 18 -20.69 -6.82 25.11
C THR A 18 -19.46 -7.59 24.64
N GLY A 19 -19.38 -8.89 24.90
CA GLY A 19 -18.32 -9.76 24.39
C GLY A 19 -18.28 -9.83 22.86
N LEU A 20 -19.43 -9.99 22.21
CA LEU A 20 -19.52 -10.02 20.74
C LEU A 20 -19.14 -8.68 20.11
N VAL A 21 -19.56 -7.57 20.71
CA VAL A 21 -19.19 -6.22 20.27
C VAL A 21 -17.68 -6.01 20.37
N TYR A 22 -17.08 -6.36 21.51
CA TYR A 22 -15.63 -6.25 21.71
C TYR A 22 -14.83 -7.10 20.72
N GLN A 23 -15.26 -8.34 20.47
CA GLN A 23 -14.61 -9.22 19.50
C GLN A 23 -14.69 -8.65 18.06
N GLY A 24 -15.83 -8.06 17.69
CA GLY A 24 -15.96 -7.32 16.43
C GLY A 24 -14.97 -6.17 16.34
N PHE A 25 -14.92 -5.29 17.35
CA PHE A 25 -13.98 -4.17 17.39
C PHE A 25 -12.51 -4.62 17.30
N CYS A 26 -12.13 -5.66 18.04
CA CYS A 26 -10.78 -6.21 18.00
C CYS A 26 -10.43 -6.91 16.68
N TYR A 27 -11.42 -7.36 15.89
CA TYR A 27 -11.17 -7.93 14.56
C TYR A 27 -11.04 -6.85 13.48
N PHE A 28 -11.81 -5.77 13.57
CA PHE A 28 -11.75 -4.67 12.60
C PHE A 28 -10.59 -3.70 12.84
N ALA A 29 -10.17 -3.48 14.10
CA ALA A 29 -9.02 -2.64 14.44
C ALA A 29 -7.68 -3.05 13.77
N PRO A 30 -7.27 -4.34 13.77
CA PRO A 30 -6.05 -4.74 13.08
C PRO A 30 -6.19 -4.66 11.56
N ALA A 31 -7.40 -4.83 11.00
CA ALA A 31 -7.61 -4.76 9.56
C ALA A 31 -7.38 -3.34 9.01
N SER A 32 -7.78 -2.30 9.74
CA SER A 32 -7.55 -0.91 9.35
C SER A 32 -6.08 -0.51 9.47
N GLU A 33 -5.39 -0.93 10.52
CA GLU A 33 -3.95 -0.70 10.69
C GLU A 33 -3.11 -1.40 9.61
N LEU A 34 -3.46 -2.66 9.28
CA LEU A 34 -2.82 -3.41 8.20
C LEU A 34 -3.02 -2.73 6.83
N ALA A 35 -4.20 -2.15 6.57
CA ALA A 35 -4.46 -1.45 5.32
C ALA A 35 -3.57 -0.20 5.16
N VAL A 36 -3.36 0.56 6.25
CA VAL A 36 -2.47 1.73 6.24
C VAL A 36 -1.02 1.34 6.03
N VAL A 37 -0.55 0.28 6.72
CA VAL A 37 0.82 -0.22 6.58
C VAL A 37 1.06 -0.78 5.18
N SER A 38 0.13 -1.57 4.64
CA SER A 38 0.21 -2.09 3.27
C SER A 38 0.33 -0.95 2.26
N ARG A 39 -0.54 0.06 2.35
CA ARG A 39 -0.50 1.22 1.45
C ARG A 39 0.84 1.96 1.53
N ARG A 40 1.39 2.18 2.73
CA ARG A 40 2.70 2.83 2.90
C ARG A 40 3.83 1.99 2.29
N LEU A 41 3.75 0.67 2.45
CA LEU A 41 4.72 -0.25 1.86
C LEU A 41 4.65 -0.21 0.33
N ASP A 42 3.46 -0.22 -0.25
CA ASP A 42 3.26 -0.14 -1.70
C ASP A 42 3.83 1.16 -2.30
N ILE A 43 3.55 2.30 -1.64
CA ILE A 43 4.12 3.60 -2.05
C ILE A 43 5.65 3.57 -1.97
N LYS A 44 6.22 2.99 -0.89
CA LYS A 44 7.67 2.90 -0.73
C LYS A 44 8.30 2.03 -1.80
N ILE A 45 7.73 0.86 -2.09
CA ILE A 45 8.22 -0.06 -3.13
C ILE A 45 8.27 0.65 -4.49
N LEU A 46 7.19 1.34 -4.86
CA LEU A 46 7.12 2.06 -6.13
C LEU A 46 8.10 3.25 -6.18
N THR A 47 8.28 3.95 -5.06
CA THR A 47 9.26 5.05 -4.95
C THR A 47 10.68 4.52 -5.12
N ASP A 48 11.04 3.42 -4.45
CA ASP A 48 12.36 2.81 -4.56
C ASP A 48 12.63 2.31 -5.99
N GLN A 49 11.61 1.74 -6.66
CA GLN A 49 11.69 1.32 -8.06
C GLN A 49 11.86 2.50 -9.02
N ARG A 50 11.12 3.59 -8.80
CA ARG A 50 11.24 4.84 -9.56
C ARG A 50 12.65 5.38 -9.47
N ASP A 51 13.20 5.48 -8.26
CA ASP A 51 14.53 6.02 -8.00
C ASP A 51 15.64 5.15 -8.59
N TYR A 52 15.45 3.83 -8.60
CA TYR A 52 16.35 2.91 -9.30
C TYR A 52 16.35 3.15 -10.82
N ILE A 53 15.17 3.24 -11.44
CA ILE A 53 15.05 3.46 -12.90
C ILE A 53 15.58 4.84 -13.27
N GLN A 54 15.25 5.88 -12.50
CA GLN A 54 15.73 7.24 -12.73
C GLN A 54 17.26 7.32 -12.68
N ARG A 55 17.89 6.69 -11.68
CA ARG A 55 19.35 6.59 -11.61
C ARG A 55 19.92 5.89 -12.83
N ARG A 56 19.29 4.80 -13.27
CA ARG A 56 19.74 4.05 -14.45
C ARG A 56 19.65 4.87 -15.74
N ILE A 57 18.60 5.68 -15.89
CA ILE A 57 18.45 6.63 -17.00
C ILE A 57 19.60 7.65 -16.96
N TRP A 58 19.86 8.25 -15.80
CA TRP A 58 20.96 9.21 -15.64
C TRP A 58 22.33 8.61 -15.92
N GLU A 59 22.61 7.38 -15.49
CA GLU A 59 23.88 6.68 -15.81
C GLU A 59 24.07 6.50 -17.32
N ILE A 60 23.00 6.20 -18.05
CA ILE A 60 23.05 6.06 -19.51
C ILE A 60 23.23 7.45 -20.14
N GLU A 61 22.45 8.44 -19.72
CA GLU A 61 22.53 9.80 -20.26
C GLU A 61 23.91 10.41 -20.01
N ASP A 62 24.49 10.21 -18.83
CA ASP A 62 25.85 10.68 -18.48
C ASP A 62 26.92 9.99 -19.33
N ARG A 63 26.83 8.66 -19.49
CA ARG A 63 27.77 7.87 -20.31
C ARG A 63 27.81 8.31 -21.77
N TYR A 64 26.68 8.78 -22.30
CA TYR A 64 26.56 9.15 -23.71
C TYR A 64 26.31 10.64 -23.94
N ASN A 65 26.51 11.49 -22.92
CA ASN A 65 26.19 12.92 -22.92
C ASN A 65 26.85 13.71 -24.07
N TYR A 66 27.91 13.16 -24.67
CA TYR A 66 28.66 13.74 -25.79
C TYR A 66 28.96 12.74 -26.92
N GLY A 67 28.31 11.57 -26.92
CA GLY A 67 28.61 10.46 -27.83
C GLY A 67 27.40 9.99 -28.63
N VAL A 68 27.66 9.18 -29.66
CA VAL A 68 26.59 8.49 -30.41
C VAL A 68 26.05 7.35 -29.54
N ILE A 69 24.77 7.45 -29.17
CA ILE A 69 24.07 6.37 -28.46
C ILE A 69 23.78 5.24 -29.44
N PRO A 70 24.26 4.00 -29.19
CA PRO A 70 23.90 2.83 -29.99
C PRO A 70 22.38 2.59 -29.96
N ASP A 71 21.80 2.14 -31.07
CA ASP A 71 20.34 1.99 -31.19
C ASP A 71 19.74 1.00 -30.17
N GLU A 72 20.50 -0.02 -29.76
CA GLU A 72 20.12 -0.93 -28.67
C GLU A 72 19.97 -0.21 -27.33
N VAL A 73 20.93 0.66 -27.00
CA VAL A 73 20.91 1.47 -25.78
C VAL A 73 19.79 2.50 -25.83
N ARG A 74 19.52 3.07 -27.02
CA ARG A 74 18.41 4.00 -27.22
C ARG A 74 17.05 3.33 -26.99
N ARG A 75 16.85 2.11 -27.50
CA ARG A 75 15.64 1.32 -27.24
C ARG A 75 15.50 1.01 -25.75
N HIS A 76 16.59 0.58 -25.11
CA HIS A 76 16.57 0.32 -23.67
C HIS A 76 16.24 1.58 -22.85
N LEU A 77 16.80 2.74 -23.21
CA LEU A 77 16.48 4.03 -22.60
C LEU A 77 15.00 4.40 -22.79
N HIS A 78 14.44 4.13 -23.96
CA HIS A 78 13.03 4.35 -24.25
C HIS A 78 12.14 3.47 -23.35
N ASP A 79 12.45 2.19 -23.22
CA ASP A 79 11.72 1.27 -22.35
C ASP A 79 11.80 1.69 -20.88
N LEU A 80 12.98 2.13 -20.42
CA LEU A 80 13.14 2.66 -19.06
C LEU A 80 12.29 3.91 -18.82
N LYS A 81 12.21 4.82 -19.81
CA LYS A 81 11.36 6.02 -19.74
C LYS A 81 9.87 5.68 -19.69
N ILE A 82 9.41 4.71 -20.50
CA ILE A 82 8.03 4.21 -20.43
C ILE A 82 7.74 3.62 -19.04
N ARG A 83 8.66 2.80 -18.53
CA ARG A 83 8.48 2.15 -17.23
C ARG A 83 8.46 3.16 -16.08
N LEU A 84 9.26 4.22 -16.17
CA LEU A 84 9.23 5.33 -15.22
C LEU A 84 7.88 6.04 -15.24
N GLN A 85 7.34 6.35 -16.42
CA GLN A 85 6.03 6.98 -16.56
C GLN A 85 4.90 6.11 -15.98
N GLU A 86 4.98 4.80 -16.15
CA GLU A 86 4.00 3.87 -15.59
C GLU A 86 4.06 3.85 -14.05
N ILE A 87 5.26 3.82 -13.47
CA ILE A 87 5.41 3.91 -12.01
C ILE A 87 4.91 5.26 -11.48
N ASP A 88 5.20 6.36 -12.17
CA ASP A 88 4.70 7.69 -11.79
C ASP A 88 3.16 7.74 -11.84
N ARG A 89 2.51 7.07 -12.80
CA ARG A 89 1.04 6.94 -12.82
C ARG A 89 0.52 6.16 -11.62
N GLN A 90 1.15 5.03 -11.29
CA GLN A 90 0.77 4.18 -10.17
C GLN A 90 0.96 4.89 -8.81
N LEU A 91 2.04 5.67 -8.67
CA LEU A 91 2.24 6.51 -7.49
C LEU A 91 1.16 7.58 -7.37
N ASN A 92 0.83 8.25 -8.47
CA ASN A 92 -0.22 9.27 -8.48
C ASN A 92 -1.61 8.71 -8.12
N THR A 93 -1.95 7.50 -8.56
CA THR A 93 -3.25 6.88 -8.20
C THR A 93 -3.29 6.49 -6.72
N LEU A 94 -2.20 5.94 -6.17
CA LEU A 94 -2.13 5.58 -4.75
C LEU A 94 -2.12 6.80 -3.82
N GLN A 95 -1.50 7.91 -4.25
CA GLN A 95 -1.47 9.16 -3.49
C GLN A 95 -2.81 9.90 -3.53
N LYS A 96 -3.56 9.84 -4.64
CA LYS A 96 -4.89 10.47 -4.76
C LYS A 96 -6.03 9.64 -4.14
N GLY A 97 -5.81 8.35 -3.90
CA GLY A 97 -6.77 7.45 -3.28
C GLY A 97 -6.76 7.44 -1.74
N GLY A 98 -6.02 8.36 -1.10
CA GLY A 98 -6.00 8.57 0.36
C GLY A 98 -6.72 9.83 0.76
#